data_AF-A0A2E8WPB8-F1
#
_entry.id   AF-A0A2E8WPB8-F1
#
_cell.length_a   1.000
_cell.length_b   1.000
_cell.length_c   1.000
_cell.angle_alpha   90.00
_cell.angle_beta   90.00
_cell.angle_gamma   90.00
#
_symmetry.space_group_name_H-M   'P 1'
#
loop_
_entity.id
_entity.type
_entity.pdbx_description
1 polymer ?
#
loop_
_entity_poly.entity_id
_entity_poly.type
_entity_poly.pdbx_seq_one_letter_code
_entity_poly.pdbx_strand_id
1 'polypeptide(L)'
;MESWQYPLAWATYLVAGAGLGGLLWLAFARLSWVTRYWLLGSYAVIAFTPWTLAGYPGHMAPAVLVLAMDLLLKGGGNTLEGGLVLAITYGVLLLILMTMALRRSKRERQLNALDDSE
;
A
#
# COMPACT_ATOMS: atom_id res chain seq x y z
N MET A 1 25.08 -3.47 14.03
CA MET A 1 23.88 -3.01 14.77
C MET A 1 23.64 -4.01 15.88
N GLU A 2 23.34 -3.56 17.10
CA GLU A 2 22.91 -4.50 18.13
C GLU A 2 21.60 -5.16 17.68
N SER A 3 21.46 -6.47 17.94
CA SER A 3 20.35 -7.29 17.40
C SER A 3 18.96 -6.73 17.72
N TRP A 4 18.81 -5.95 18.79
CA TRP A 4 17.55 -5.33 19.21
C TRP A 4 17.18 -4.06 18.43
N GLN A 5 18.15 -3.39 17.80
CA GLN A 5 17.91 -2.10 17.12
C GLN A 5 17.06 -2.27 15.86
N TYR A 6 17.27 -3.33 15.11
CA TYR A 6 16.54 -3.63 13.88
C TYR A 6 15.04 -3.92 14.12
N PRO A 7 14.64 -4.83 15.04
CA PRO A 7 13.24 -5.04 15.34
C PRO A 7 12.59 -3.81 16.00
N LEU A 8 13.34 -3.03 16.80
CA LEU A 8 12.83 -1.77 17.35
C LEU A 8 12.56 -0.74 16.25
N ALA A 9 13.47 -0.61 15.27
CA ALA A 9 13.27 0.26 14.12
C ALA A 9 12.01 -0.13 13.35
N TRP A 10 11.80 -1.42 13.09
CA TRP A 10 10.56 -1.91 12.47
C TRP A 10 9.32 -1.65 13.32
N ALA A 11 9.39 -1.85 14.64
CA ALA A 11 8.27 -1.57 15.54
C ALA A 11 7.90 -0.08 15.50
N THR A 12 8.88 0.82 15.62
CA THR A 12 8.66 2.27 15.53
C THR A 12 8.11 2.67 14.16
N TYR A 13 8.65 2.10 13.08
CA TYR A 13 8.18 2.33 11.72
C TYR A 13 6.72 1.92 11.54
N LEU A 14 6.34 0.72 12.00
CA LEU A 14 4.98 0.21 11.89
C LEU A 14 4.00 1.03 12.73
N VAL A 15 4.38 1.44 13.94
CA VAL A 15 3.55 2.30 14.80
C VAL A 15 3.34 3.67 14.16
N ALA A 16 4.41 4.29 13.66
CA ALA A 16 4.33 5.59 12.99
C ALA A 16 3.50 5.50 11.69
N GLY A 17 3.72 4.45 10.89
CA GLY A 17 2.96 4.20 9.68
C GLY A 17 1.48 3.95 9.95
N ALA A 18 1.15 3.12 10.94
CA ALA A 18 -0.25 2.88 11.33
C ALA A 18 -0.91 4.17 11.86
N GLY A 19 -0.19 4.95 12.67
CA GLY A 19 -0.65 6.25 13.17
C GLY A 19 -0.95 7.22 12.04
N LEU A 20 -0.04 7.36 11.08
CA LEU A 20 -0.25 8.20 9.90
C LEU A 20 -1.39 7.69 9.02
N GLY A 21 -1.50 6.37 8.83
CA GLY A 21 -2.64 5.75 8.14
C GLY A 21 -3.98 6.06 8.80
N GLY A 22 -4.04 6.05 10.12
CA GLY A 22 -5.21 6.46 10.90
C GLY A 22 -5.54 7.95 10.74
N LEU A 23 -4.53 8.82 10.73
CA LEU A 23 -4.71 10.25 10.46
C LEU A 23 -5.22 10.50 9.04
N LEU A 24 -4.65 9.82 8.03
CA LEU A 24 -5.12 9.88 6.65
C LEU A 24 -6.54 9.36 6.50
N TRP A 25 -6.90 8.30 7.24
CA TRP A 25 -8.26 7.77 7.27
C TRP A 25 -9.27 8.81 7.73
N LEU A 26 -8.92 9.58 8.77
CA LEU A 26 -9.74 10.67 9.29
C LEU A 26 -9.75 11.87 8.35
N ALA A 27 -8.59 12.26 7.80
CA ALA A 27 -8.46 13.37 6.87
C ALA A 27 -9.28 13.14 5.58
N PHE A 28 -9.30 11.90 5.09
CA PHE A 28 -10.04 11.53 3.87
C PHE A 28 -11.48 11.07 4.11
N ALA A 29 -12.03 11.30 5.32
CA ALA A 29 -13.39 10.88 5.64
C ALA A 29 -14.47 11.54 4.76
N ARG A 30 -14.21 12.74 4.21
CA ARG A 30 -15.13 13.49 3.34
C ARG A 30 -15.00 13.18 1.85
N LEU A 31 -14.01 12.38 1.45
CA LEU A 31 -13.80 12.03 0.05
C LEU A 31 -14.79 10.97 -0.41
N SER A 32 -15.00 10.89 -1.72
CA SER A 32 -15.76 9.78 -2.31
C SER A 32 -15.13 8.44 -1.89
N TRP A 33 -15.97 7.42 -1.72
CA TRP A 33 -15.51 6.10 -1.31
C TRP A 33 -14.39 5.57 -2.23
N VAL A 34 -14.54 5.72 -3.55
CA VAL A 34 -13.52 5.26 -4.51
C VAL A 34 -12.19 6.00 -4.30
N THR A 35 -12.22 7.33 -4.24
CA THR A 35 -11.00 8.15 -4.06
C THR A 35 -10.32 7.86 -2.73
N ARG A 36 -11.11 7.73 -1.66
CA ARG A 36 -10.61 7.45 -0.31
C ARG A 36 -9.84 6.13 -0.26
N TYR A 37 -10.44 5.03 -0.72
CA TYR A 37 -9.81 3.72 -0.68
C TYR A 37 -8.63 3.62 -1.65
N TRP A 38 -8.66 4.35 -2.77
CA TRP A 38 -7.52 4.44 -3.67
C TRP A 38 -6.31 5.14 -3.03
N LEU A 39 -6.53 6.28 -2.34
CA LEU A 39 -5.47 7.02 -1.66
C LEU A 39 -4.90 6.23 -0.47
N LEU A 40 -5.77 5.67 0.38
CA LEU A 40 -5.33 4.86 1.52
C LEU A 40 -4.65 3.56 1.10
N GLY A 41 -5.17 2.93 0.04
CA GLY A 41 -4.54 1.76 -0.56
C GLY A 41 -3.16 2.09 -1.11
N SER A 42 -3.03 3.19 -1.86
CA SER A 42 -1.74 3.65 -2.39
C SER A 42 -0.74 3.94 -1.27
N TYR A 43 -1.18 4.62 -0.22
CA TYR A 43 -0.37 4.82 0.99
C TYR A 43 0.09 3.48 1.58
N ALA A 44 -0.82 2.52 1.74
CA ALA A 44 -0.50 1.22 2.31
C ALA A 44 0.53 0.45 1.46
N VAL A 45 0.39 0.47 0.14
CA VAL A 45 1.36 -0.18 -0.77
C VAL A 45 2.73 0.48 -0.67
N ILE A 46 2.80 1.81 -0.71
CA ILE A 46 4.07 2.55 -0.63
C ILE A 46 4.76 2.32 0.73
N ALA A 47 4.01 2.36 1.82
CA ALA A 47 4.56 2.30 3.17
C ALA A 47 4.85 0.86 3.63
N PHE A 48 4.00 -0.12 3.32
CA PHE A 48 4.06 -1.44 3.94
C PHE A 48 4.49 -2.57 3.00
N THR A 49 5.05 -2.26 1.83
CA THR A 49 5.64 -3.27 0.94
C THR A 49 7.14 -3.39 1.23
N PRO A 50 7.61 -4.31 2.08
CA PRO A 50 9.03 -4.50 2.33
C PRO A 50 9.72 -5.20 1.14
N TRP A 51 10.96 -4.80 0.86
CA TRP A 51 11.87 -5.47 -0.07
C TRP A 51 13.28 -5.53 0.50
N THR A 52 14.09 -6.45 -0.02
CA THR A 52 15.47 -6.64 0.44
C THR A 52 16.41 -5.62 -0.19
N LEU A 53 17.39 -5.15 0.57
CA LEU A 53 18.43 -4.23 0.07
C LEU A 53 19.56 -5.01 -0.61
N ALA A 54 19.92 -4.61 -1.84
CA ALA A 54 21.09 -5.13 -2.51
C ALA A 54 22.35 -4.71 -1.73
N GLY A 55 23.10 -5.68 -1.18
CA GLY A 55 24.33 -5.41 -0.43
C GLY A 55 24.21 -5.44 1.10
N TYR A 56 22.99 -5.57 1.65
CA TYR A 56 22.77 -5.73 3.09
C TYR A 56 21.86 -6.95 3.37
N PRO A 57 22.38 -8.18 3.23
CA PRO A 57 21.61 -9.39 3.46
C PRO A 57 21.08 -9.45 4.90
N GLY A 58 19.78 -9.71 5.04
CA GLY A 58 19.08 -9.71 6.33
C GLY A 58 18.40 -8.39 6.70
N HIS A 59 18.63 -7.32 5.93
CA HIS A 59 17.95 -6.03 6.11
C HIS A 59 16.94 -5.76 5.00
N MET A 60 15.76 -5.29 5.40
CA MET A 60 14.67 -4.95 4.51
C MET A 60 14.32 -3.47 4.67
N ALA A 61 13.88 -2.86 3.58
CA ALA A 61 13.32 -1.52 3.55
C ALA A 61 12.07 -1.51 2.63
N PRO A 62 11.17 -0.52 2.77
CA PRO A 62 10.08 -0.34 1.83
C PRO A 62 10.56 -0.34 0.37
N ALA A 63 9.89 -1.08 -0.50
CA ALA A 63 10.28 -1.29 -1.90
C ALA A 63 10.44 0.02 -2.68
N VAL A 64 9.59 1.01 -2.37
CA VAL A 64 9.69 2.37 -2.94
C VAL A 64 11.03 3.05 -2.60
N LEU A 65 11.54 2.86 -1.39
CA LEU A 65 12.81 3.43 -0.95
C LEU A 65 13.98 2.69 -1.59
N VAL A 66 13.90 1.35 -1.67
CA VAL A 66 14.92 0.55 -2.36
C VAL A 66 15.03 0.99 -3.83
N LEU A 67 13.90 1.10 -4.53
CA LEU A 67 13.85 1.55 -5.92
C LEU A 67 14.36 2.99 -6.09
N ALA A 68 13.96 3.92 -5.20
CA ALA A 68 14.41 5.30 -5.26
C ALA A 68 15.93 5.41 -5.06
N MET A 69 16.48 4.68 -4.08
CA MET A 69 17.92 4.63 -3.83
C MET A 69 18.67 4.03 -5.01
N ASP A 70 18.20 2.90 -5.54
CA ASP A 70 18.83 2.23 -6.67
C ASP A 70 18.83 3.09 -7.95
N LEU A 71 17.77 3.88 -8.17
CA LEU A 71 17.67 4.81 -9.29
C LEU A 71 18.62 6.01 -9.12
N LEU A 72 18.69 6.59 -7.92
CA LEU A 72 19.58 7.71 -7.59
C LEU A 72 21.06 7.30 -7.68
N LEU A 73 21.39 6.07 -7.30
CA LEU A 73 22.75 5.53 -7.31
C LEU A 73 23.16 4.92 -8.67
N LYS A 74 22.32 5.08 -9.71
CA LYS A 74 22.54 4.59 -11.09
C LYS A 74 22.78 3.08 -11.19
N GLY A 75 21.80 2.29 -10.72
CA GLY A 75 21.65 0.88 -11.13
C GLY A 75 22.19 -0.13 -10.13
N GLY A 76 21.63 -0.13 -8.92
CA GLY A 76 21.78 -1.26 -8.00
C GLY A 76 21.17 -2.54 -8.58
N GLY A 77 21.79 -3.69 -8.31
CA GLY A 77 21.41 -4.99 -8.88
C GLY A 77 19.95 -5.41 -8.65
N ASN A 78 19.25 -4.80 -7.67
CA ASN A 78 17.87 -5.14 -7.30
C ASN A 78 16.82 -4.13 -7.78
N THR A 79 17.19 -3.13 -8.59
CA THR A 79 16.28 -2.04 -9.03
C THR A 79 15.00 -2.58 -9.67
N LEU A 80 15.17 -3.56 -10.57
CA LEU A 80 14.08 -4.19 -11.31
C LEU A 80 13.17 -5.02 -10.40
N GLU A 81 13.75 -5.76 -9.47
CA GLU A 81 12.97 -6.63 -8.58
C GLU A 81 12.11 -5.83 -7.60
N GLY A 82 12.69 -4.79 -6.98
CA GLY A 82 11.94 -3.90 -6.09
C GLY A 82 10.80 -3.18 -6.80
N GLY A 83 11.03 -2.76 -8.05
CA GLY A 83 10.00 -2.15 -8.89
C GLY A 83 8.89 -3.12 -9.30
N LEU A 84 9.26 -4.35 -9.67
CA LEU A 84 8.29 -5.39 -10.03
C LEU A 84 7.39 -5.76 -8.84
N VAL A 85 7.96 -5.91 -7.65
CA VAL A 85 7.20 -6.21 -6.44
C VAL A 85 6.23 -5.09 -6.10
N LEU A 86 6.68 -3.85 -6.23
CA LEU A 86 5.82 -2.68 -6.04
C LEU A 86 4.68 -2.66 -7.08
N ALA A 87 4.99 -2.94 -8.35
CA ALA A 87 4.00 -2.99 -9.43
C ALA A 87 2.96 -4.12 -9.24
N ILE A 88 3.40 -5.32 -8.85
CA ILE A 88 2.51 -6.44 -8.54
C ILE A 88 1.60 -6.08 -7.37
N THR A 89 2.17 -5.50 -6.31
CA THR A 89 1.40 -5.11 -5.11
C THR A 89 0.36 -4.04 -5.45
N TYR A 90 0.71 -3.07 -6.29
CA TYR A 90 -0.26 -2.12 -6.86
C TYR A 90 -1.33 -2.81 -7.71
N GLY A 91 -0.96 -3.78 -8.53
CA GLY A 91 -1.91 -4.58 -9.31
C GLY A 91 -2.93 -5.30 -8.43
N VAL A 92 -2.47 -5.92 -7.34
CA VAL A 92 -3.34 -6.56 -6.34
C VAL A 92 -4.28 -5.55 -5.68
N LEU A 93 -3.77 -4.37 -5.30
CA LEU A 93 -4.61 -3.28 -4.77
C LEU A 93 -5.72 -2.91 -5.77
N LEU A 94 -5.38 -2.70 -7.04
CA LEU A 94 -6.35 -2.33 -8.07
C LEU A 94 -7.40 -3.42 -8.28
N LEU A 95 -6.99 -4.70 -8.28
CA LEU A 95 -7.93 -5.83 -8.37
C LEU A 95 -8.90 -5.85 -7.18
N ILE A 96 -8.40 -5.63 -5.96
CA ILE A 96 -9.24 -5.56 -4.76
C ILE A 96 -10.25 -4.41 -4.91
N LEU A 97 -9.79 -3.21 -5.25
CA LEU A 97 -10.69 -2.05 -5.43
C LEU A 97 -11.73 -2.28 -6.52
N MET A 98 -11.34 -2.89 -7.64
CA MET A 98 -12.23 -3.25 -8.74
C MET A 98 -13.30 -4.25 -8.28
N THR A 99 -12.92 -5.32 -7.58
CA THR A 99 -13.89 -6.31 -7.09
C THR A 99 -14.86 -5.70 -6.07
N MET A 100 -14.39 -4.81 -5.19
CA MET A 100 -15.26 -4.13 -4.24
C MET A 100 -16.21 -3.14 -4.94
N ALA A 101 -15.73 -2.38 -5.92
CA ALA A 101 -16.55 -1.46 -6.70
C ALA A 101 -17.65 -2.21 -7.48
N LEU A 102 -17.32 -3.34 -8.10
CA LEU A 102 -18.31 -4.18 -8.80
C LEU A 102 -19.36 -4.76 -7.85
N ARG A 103 -18.95 -5.27 -6.68
CA ARG A 103 -19.88 -5.78 -5.66
C ARG A 103 -20.84 -4.69 -5.16
N ARG A 104 -20.33 -3.47 -4.98
CA ARG A 104 -21.14 -2.33 -4.57
C ARG A 104 -22.18 -1.94 -5.63
N SER A 105 -21.75 -1.84 -6.89
CA SER A 105 -22.67 -1.51 -8.00
C SER A 105 -23.80 -2.53 -8.15
N LYS A 106 -23.50 -3.82 -7.98
CA LYS A 106 -24.54 -4.88 -7.99
C LYS A 106 -25.54 -4.71 -6.85
N ARG A 107 -25.07 -4.39 -5.64
CA ARG A 107 -25.93 -4.19 -4.47
C ARG A 107 -26.86 -2.99 -4.63
N GLU A 108 -26.37 -1.89 -5.18
CA GLU A 108 -27.18 -0.69 -5.45
C GLU A 108 -28.30 -0.97 -6.48
N ARG A 109 -28.01 -1.76 -7.53
CA ARG A 109 -29.03 -2.18 -8.51
C ARG A 109 -30.11 -3.08 -7.91
N GLN A 110 -29.73 -3.99 -7.02
CA GLN A 110 -30.69 -4.88 -6.36
C GLN A 110 -31.64 -4.12 -5.42
N LEU A 111 -31.14 -3.09 -4.73
CA LEU A 111 -31.96 -2.26 -3.86
C LEU A 111 -32.99 -1.46 -4.65
N ASN A 112 -32.58 -0.82 -5.77
CA ASN A 112 -33.51 -0.07 -6.60
C ASN A 112 -34.59 -0.96 -7.23
N ALA A 113 -34.24 -2.20 -7.62
CA ALA A 113 -35.21 -3.14 -8.20
C ALA A 113 -36.26 -3.64 -7.18
N LEU A 114 -35.99 -3.53 -5.88
CA LEU A 114 -36.99 -3.83 -4.83
C LEU A 114 -37.92 -2.64 -4.59
N ASP A 115 -37.38 -1.42 -4.60
CA ASP A 115 -38.15 -0.18 -4.46
C ASP A 115 -39.14 0.03 -5.63
N ASP A 116 -38.73 -0.30 -6.86
CA ASP A 116 -39.60 -0.24 -8.05
C ASP A 116 -40.75 -1.29 -8.04
N SER A 117 -40.74 -2.24 -7.09
CA SER A 117 -41.73 -3.31 -6.99
C SER A 117 -42.79 -3.12 -5.89
N GLU A 118 -42.67 -2.04 -5.10
CA GLU A 118 -43.66 -1.60 -4.09
C GLU A 118 -44.60 -0.51 -4.66
#